data_AF-A0A1D6KKA3-F1
#
_entry.id   AF-A0A1D6KKA3-F1
#
_cell.length_a   1.000
_cell.length_b   1.000
_cell.length_c   1.000
_cell.angle_alpha   90.00
_cell.angle_beta   90.00
_cell.angle_gamma   90.00
#
_symmetry.space_group_name_H-M   'P 1'
#
loop_
_entity.id
_entity.type
_entity.pdbx_description
1 polymer ?
#
loop_
_entity_poly.entity_id
_entity_poly.type
_entity_poly.pdbx_seq_one_letter_code
_entity_poly.pdbx_strand_id
1 'polypeptide(L)'
;MQILSGMLNLKDLCLITGKASWLAYLDIYCLNADGSLFDAALISAVAAFTHLEIPLVSVGDDGRLFTVGGNDGKNKFELVNREKRKLTLGAIPLSLTCALHKDEILADPTSEEESIIETYVTVVVDSSDRLVSLQKLGGAVTCMATIKECISLAKERRRSLREILLDSIKAMEVDQTE
;
A
#
# COMPACT_ATOMS: atom_id res chain seq x y z
N MET A 1 6.76 0.79 11.70
CA MET A 1 7.34 -0.19 10.76
C MET A 1 7.57 0.51 9.43
N GLN A 2 8.78 0.49 8.87
CA GLN A 2 9.05 1.07 7.55
C GLN A 2 9.10 -0.06 6.51
N ILE A 3 8.33 0.07 5.42
CA ILE A 3 8.32 -0.90 4.31
C ILE A 3 9.01 -0.25 3.12
N LEU A 4 10.09 -0.86 2.64
CA LEU A 4 10.82 -0.44 1.44
C LEU A 4 10.62 -1.48 0.33
N SER A 5 9.39 -1.59 -0.17
CA SER A 5 9.05 -2.57 -1.22
C SER A 5 9.43 -2.13 -2.64
N GLY A 6 9.70 -0.84 -2.86
CA GLY A 6 9.84 -0.29 -4.21
C GLY A 6 8.52 -0.29 -5.00
N MET A 7 7.37 -0.29 -4.30
CA MET A 7 6.05 -0.23 -4.92
C MET A 7 5.84 1.07 -5.71
N LEU A 8 6.29 2.22 -5.19
CA LEU A 8 6.11 3.52 -5.82
C LEU A 8 7.33 3.87 -6.67
N ASN A 9 7.12 4.11 -7.96
CA ASN A 9 8.15 4.65 -8.83
C ASN A 9 8.21 6.18 -8.68
N LEU A 10 9.19 6.68 -7.92
CA LEU A 10 9.34 8.12 -7.66
C LEU A 10 9.58 8.95 -8.94
N LYS A 11 10.05 8.32 -10.02
CA LYS A 11 10.20 9.01 -11.32
C LYS A 11 8.86 9.40 -11.92
N ASP A 12 7.81 8.66 -11.62
CA ASP A 12 6.46 8.93 -12.12
C ASP A 12 5.83 10.16 -11.46
N LEU A 13 6.33 10.54 -10.28
CA LEU A 13 5.94 11.77 -9.57
C LEU A 13 6.74 13.00 -10.04
N CYS A 14 7.81 12.83 -10.80
CA CYS A 14 8.61 13.95 -11.29
C CYS A 14 7.93 14.63 -12.48
N LEU A 15 7.63 15.92 -12.35
CA LEU A 15 7.07 16.73 -13.44
C LEU A 15 8.19 17.36 -14.27
N ILE A 16 9.10 18.07 -13.60
CA ILE A 16 10.23 18.76 -14.21
C ILE A 16 11.47 18.46 -13.38
N THR A 17 12.43 17.77 -13.99
CA THR A 17 13.67 17.36 -13.31
C THR A 17 14.38 18.56 -12.68
N GLY A 18 14.64 18.46 -11.37
CA GLY A 18 15.33 19.49 -10.60
C GLY A 18 14.50 20.75 -10.31
N LYS A 19 13.22 20.81 -10.70
CA LYS A 19 12.35 21.96 -10.46
C LYS A 19 11.07 21.61 -9.71
N ALA A 20 10.37 20.56 -10.15
CA ALA A 20 9.05 20.23 -9.62
C ALA A 20 8.77 18.73 -9.64
N SER A 21 8.22 18.24 -8.53
CA SER A 21 7.71 16.88 -8.37
C SER A 21 6.47 16.89 -7.49
N TRP A 22 5.61 15.92 -7.72
CA TRP A 22 4.49 15.63 -6.84
C TRP A 22 4.96 15.08 -5.50
N LEU A 23 4.28 15.51 -4.44
CA LEU A 23 4.37 14.95 -3.11
C LEU A 23 3.05 14.25 -2.81
N ALA A 24 3.09 12.93 -2.64
CA ALA A 24 1.92 12.13 -2.29
C ALA A 24 1.84 11.98 -0.77
N TYR A 25 0.73 12.43 -0.19
CA TYR A 25 0.36 12.15 1.19
C TYR A 25 -0.69 11.03 1.21
N LEU A 26 -0.53 10.10 2.15
CA LEU A 26 -1.49 9.03 2.40
C LEU A 26 -1.90 9.09 3.87
N ASP A 27 -3.18 9.35 4.10
CA ASP A 27 -3.78 9.32 5.42
C ASP A 27 -4.65 8.07 5.56
N ILE A 28 -4.41 7.27 6.60
CA ILE A 28 -5.17 6.06 6.90
C ILE A 28 -5.92 6.28 8.20
N TYR A 29 -7.25 6.20 8.14
CA TYR A 29 -8.13 6.33 9.29
C TYR A 29 -8.65 4.96 9.69
N CYS A 30 -8.35 4.53 10.91
CA CYS A 30 -8.92 3.30 11.47
C CYS A 30 -10.32 3.61 12.01
N LEU A 31 -11.35 3.01 11.41
CA LEU A 31 -12.73 3.17 11.84
C LEU A 31 -13.13 2.14 12.89
N ASN A 32 -12.67 0.90 12.71
CA ASN A 32 -12.86 -0.20 13.65
C ASN A 32 -11.59 -1.05 13.67
N ALA A 33 -11.09 -1.34 14.88
CA ALA A 33 -9.91 -2.17 15.08
C ALA A 33 -10.33 -3.45 15.80
N ASP A 34 -10.40 -4.54 15.05
CA ASP A 34 -10.69 -5.87 15.60
C ASP A 34 -9.55 -6.86 15.29
N GLY A 35 -8.33 -6.41 15.57
CA GLY A 35 -7.10 -7.18 15.31
C GLY A 35 -6.48 -6.95 13.93
N SER A 36 -5.24 -7.42 13.76
CA SER A 36 -4.44 -7.34 12.52
C SER A 36 -4.43 -5.97 11.84
N LEU A 37 -4.48 -4.89 12.63
CA LEU A 37 -4.71 -3.54 12.12
C LEU A 37 -3.68 -3.14 11.06
N PHE A 38 -2.44 -3.60 11.21
CA PHE A 38 -1.37 -3.32 10.25
C PHE A 38 -1.63 -3.93 8.87
N ASP A 39 -2.18 -5.15 8.82
CA ASP A 39 -2.47 -5.83 7.56
C ASP A 39 -3.60 -5.14 6.80
N ALA A 40 -4.65 -4.75 7.54
CA ALA A 40 -5.74 -3.94 7.01
C ALA A 40 -5.23 -2.58 6.49
N ALA A 41 -4.40 -1.88 7.28
CA ALA A 41 -3.84 -0.60 6.88
C ALA A 41 -2.95 -0.72 5.63
N LEU A 42 -2.14 -1.78 5.53
CA LEU A 42 -1.26 -1.97 4.39
C LEU A 42 -2.03 -2.27 3.10
N ILE A 43 -3.03 -3.14 3.14
CA ILE A 43 -3.85 -3.41 1.94
C ILE A 43 -4.68 -2.18 1.54
N SER A 44 -5.17 -1.39 2.49
CA SER A 44 -5.83 -0.11 2.21
C SER A 44 -4.88 0.89 1.54
N ALA A 45 -3.63 0.99 2.01
CA ALA A 45 -2.61 1.83 1.39
C ALA A 45 -2.32 1.41 -0.06
N VAL A 46 -2.16 0.11 -0.30
CA VAL A 46 -1.96 -0.46 -1.63
C VAL A 46 -3.14 -0.14 -2.53
N ALA A 47 -4.37 -0.36 -2.07
CA ALA A 47 -5.58 -0.07 -2.83
C ALA A 47 -5.68 1.43 -3.20
N ALA A 48 -5.43 2.31 -2.23
CA ALA A 48 -5.45 3.76 -2.44
C ALA A 48 -4.43 4.20 -3.51
N PHE A 49 -3.19 3.70 -3.43
CA PHE A 49 -2.19 4.03 -4.45
C PHE A 49 -2.46 3.41 -5.81
N THR A 50 -3.19 2.28 -5.87
CA THR A 50 -3.57 1.66 -7.15
C THR A 50 -4.60 2.51 -7.89
N HIS A 51 -5.48 3.18 -7.15
CA HIS A 51 -6.50 4.06 -7.71
C HIS A 51 -6.05 5.53 -7.85
N LEU A 52 -4.85 5.88 -7.35
CA LEU A 52 -4.36 7.25 -7.38
C LEU A 52 -4.12 7.72 -8.83
N GLU A 53 -4.77 8.82 -9.20
CA GLU A 53 -4.57 9.50 -10.48
C GLU A 53 -3.77 10.80 -10.31
N ILE A 54 -2.74 10.96 -11.15
CA ILE A 54 -1.99 12.21 -11.25
C ILE A 54 -2.79 13.16 -12.14
N PRO A 55 -3.16 14.35 -11.65
CA PRO A 55 -3.93 15.32 -12.43
C PRO A 55 -3.08 15.99 -13.51
N LEU A 56 -3.76 16.65 -14.45
CA LEU A 56 -3.14 17.49 -15.46
C LEU A 56 -2.55 18.75 -14.82
N VAL A 57 -1.37 19.15 -15.27
CA VAL A 57 -0.62 20.31 -14.78
C VAL A 57 -0.20 21.18 -15.97
N SER A 58 -0.45 22.48 -15.86
CA SER A 58 0.03 23.50 -16.80
C SER A 58 1.00 24.45 -16.12
N VAL A 59 1.86 25.08 -16.91
CA VAL A 59 2.78 26.13 -16.44
C VAL A 59 2.27 27.49 -16.88
N GLY A 60 2.13 28.39 -15.91
CA GLY A 60 1.84 29.80 -16.13
C GLY A 60 3.00 30.57 -16.75
N ASP A 61 2.70 31.72 -17.33
CA ASP A 61 3.72 32.62 -17.88
C ASP A 61 4.72 33.12 -16.79
N ASP A 62 4.32 33.06 -15.52
CA ASP A 62 5.14 33.36 -14.34
C ASP A 62 5.97 32.16 -13.83
N GLY A 63 5.90 31.01 -14.53
CA GLY A 63 6.56 29.77 -14.17
C GLY A 63 5.89 28.97 -13.05
N ARG A 64 4.70 29.38 -12.58
CA ARG A 64 3.94 28.63 -11.56
C ARG A 64 3.18 27.47 -12.18
N LEU A 65 3.04 26.39 -11.41
CA LEU A 65 2.29 25.20 -11.82
C LEU A 65 0.84 25.29 -11.38
N PHE A 66 -0.09 25.00 -12.29
CA PHE A 66 -1.53 24.99 -12.05
C PHE A 66 -2.12 23.64 -12.44
N THR A 67 -3.10 23.14 -11.68
CA THR A 67 -3.82 21.92 -12.04
C THR A 67 -4.96 22.22 -13.00
N VAL A 68 -4.99 21.55 -14.15
CA VAL A 68 -6.01 21.75 -15.20
C VAL A 68 -7.21 20.88 -14.85
N GLY A 69 -8.11 21.41 -14.02
CA GLY A 69 -9.29 20.67 -13.53
C GLY A 69 -10.04 21.34 -12.39
N GLY A 70 -9.46 22.35 -11.73
CA GLY A 70 -10.21 23.29 -10.89
C GLY A 70 -11.05 24.23 -11.76
N ASN A 71 -12.18 24.71 -11.23
CA ASN A 71 -13.21 25.51 -11.90
C ASN A 71 -12.74 26.91 -12.40
N ASP A 72 -11.44 27.13 -12.52
CA ASP A 72 -10.84 28.40 -12.92
C ASP A 72 -10.61 28.40 -14.44
N GLY A 73 -11.55 29.07 -15.11
CA GLY A 73 -11.64 29.13 -16.54
C GLY A 73 -10.38 29.66 -17.23
N LYS A 74 -10.15 29.10 -18.42
CA LYS A 74 -9.55 29.74 -19.59
C LYS A 74 -8.36 30.64 -19.30
N ASN A 75 -7.15 30.10 -19.33
CA ASN A 75 -5.99 30.86 -19.77
C ASN A 75 -5.00 29.95 -20.50
N LYS A 76 -4.39 30.49 -21.55
CA LYS A 76 -3.45 29.83 -22.46
C LYS A 76 -2.21 29.41 -21.68
N PHE A 77 -2.08 28.15 -21.31
CA PHE A 77 -0.91 27.64 -20.60
C PHE A 77 -0.37 26.40 -21.29
N GLU A 78 0.95 26.26 -21.33
CA GLU A 78 1.61 25.08 -21.87
C GLU A 78 1.43 23.91 -20.90
N LEU A 79 0.89 22.80 -21.40
CA LEU A 79 0.66 21.58 -20.63
C LEU A 79 1.99 20.87 -20.38
N VAL A 80 2.31 20.62 -19.10
CA VAL A 80 3.51 19.86 -18.70
C VAL A 80 3.30 18.36 -18.90
N ASN A 81 2.08 17.88 -18.64
CA ASN A 81 1.64 16.53 -18.95
C ASN A 81 0.42 16.57 -19.85
N ARG A 82 0.32 15.59 -20.76
CA ARG A 82 -0.71 15.57 -21.80
C ARG A 82 -2.02 14.94 -21.34
N GLU A 83 -1.97 14.02 -20.38
CA GLU A 83 -3.14 13.24 -19.91
C GLU A 83 -3.08 13.00 -18.40
N LYS A 84 -4.26 12.82 -17.78
CA LYS A 84 -4.37 12.22 -16.45
C LYS A 84 -3.81 10.81 -16.53
N ARG A 85 -2.96 10.43 -15.57
CA ARG A 85 -2.32 9.11 -15.56
C ARG A 85 -2.48 8.44 -14.20
N LYS A 86 -2.79 7.15 -14.21
CA LYS A 86 -2.68 6.31 -13.01
C LYS A 86 -1.20 6.10 -12.67
N LEU A 87 -0.91 5.94 -11.38
CA LEU A 87 0.44 5.62 -10.94
C LEU A 87 0.78 4.17 -11.31
N THR A 88 1.96 3.94 -11.90
CA THR A 88 2.43 2.58 -12.17
C THR A 88 3.02 1.99 -10.89
N LEU A 89 2.32 1.03 -10.29
CA LEU A 89 2.82 0.33 -9.12
C LEU A 89 3.75 -0.82 -9.53
N GLY A 90 4.88 -0.89 -8.85
CA GLY A 90 5.84 -1.99 -8.97
C GLY A 90 5.49 -3.16 -8.04
N ALA A 91 6.42 -3.50 -7.16
CA ALA A 91 6.28 -4.66 -6.29
C ALA A 91 5.30 -4.38 -5.13
N ILE A 92 4.06 -4.87 -5.27
CA ILE A 92 2.98 -4.68 -4.29
C ILE A 92 3.30 -5.49 -3.02
N PRO A 93 3.47 -4.84 -1.85
CA PRO A 93 3.67 -5.52 -0.59
C PRO A 93 2.32 -5.93 0.03
N LEU A 94 2.25 -7.16 0.54
CA LEU A 94 1.16 -7.60 1.39
C LEU A 94 1.74 -8.18 2.67
N SER A 95 1.03 -8.00 3.77
CA SER A 95 1.46 -8.47 5.08
C SER A 95 0.53 -9.53 5.63
N LEU A 96 1.08 -10.33 6.53
CA LEU A 96 0.35 -11.22 7.41
C LEU A 96 0.95 -11.09 8.81
N THR A 97 0.09 -10.80 9.76
CA THR A 97 0.37 -10.80 11.19
C THR A 97 -0.05 -12.14 11.77
N CYS A 98 0.89 -12.78 12.44
CA CYS A 98 0.69 -14.05 13.11
C CYS A 98 0.91 -13.86 14.62
N ALA A 99 -0.05 -14.29 15.43
CA ALA A 99 0.11 -14.41 16.86
C ALA A 99 0.73 -15.78 17.19
N LEU A 100 1.73 -15.80 18.07
CA LEU A 100 2.45 -17.01 18.44
C LEU A 100 2.15 -17.38 19.89
N HIS A 101 1.62 -18.59 20.09
CA HIS A 101 1.37 -19.13 21.42
C HIS A 101 1.95 -20.54 21.52
N LYS A 102 3.03 -20.68 22.29
CA LYS A 102 3.80 -21.93 22.40
C LYS A 102 4.31 -22.36 21.02
N ASP A 103 3.90 -23.53 20.54
CA ASP A 103 4.27 -24.09 19.23
C ASP A 103 3.18 -23.85 18.16
N GLU A 104 2.09 -23.16 18.51
CA GLU A 104 0.98 -22.89 17.61
C GLU A 104 1.08 -21.48 17.01
N ILE A 105 0.72 -21.39 15.72
CA ILE A 105 0.69 -20.15 14.95
C ILE A 105 -0.76 -19.82 14.62
N LEU A 106 -1.20 -18.64 15.02
CA LEU A 106 -2.50 -18.11 14.68
C LEU A 106 -2.33 -16.98 13.67
N ALA A 107 -2.87 -17.17 12.46
CA ALA A 107 -2.82 -16.17 11.40
C ALA A 107 -4.03 -15.23 11.50
N ASP A 108 -3.80 -13.93 11.32
CA ASP A 108 -4.85 -12.90 11.33
C ASP A 108 -5.64 -12.84 12.66
N PRO A 109 -4.97 -12.54 13.80
CA PRO A 109 -5.63 -12.54 15.11
C PRO A 109 -6.67 -11.44 15.24
N THR A 110 -7.76 -11.77 15.94
CA THR A 110 -8.80 -10.84 16.40
C THR A 110 -8.33 -9.99 17.58
N SER A 111 -9.08 -8.94 17.95
CA SER A 111 -8.74 -8.11 19.12
C SER A 111 -8.72 -8.89 20.44
N GLU A 112 -9.59 -9.89 20.58
CA GLU A 112 -9.62 -10.78 21.75
C GLU A 112 -8.35 -11.63 21.82
N GLU A 113 -7.94 -12.23 20.70
CA GLU A 113 -6.70 -13.02 20.61
C GLU A 113 -5.46 -12.14 20.82
N GLU A 114 -5.49 -10.90 20.33
CA GLU A 114 -4.47 -9.89 20.57
C GLU A 114 -4.36 -9.49 22.05
N SER A 115 -5.44 -9.61 22.84
CA SER A 115 -5.40 -9.29 24.27
C SER A 115 -4.76 -10.38 25.13
N ILE A 116 -4.68 -11.61 24.61
CA ILE A 116 -4.23 -12.81 25.35
C ILE A 116 -2.79 -13.19 24.97
N ILE A 117 -2.42 -12.98 23.72
CA ILE A 117 -1.10 -13.36 23.21
C ILE A 117 -0.12 -12.20 23.42
N GLU A 118 1.16 -12.49 23.62
CA GLU A 118 2.19 -11.45 23.82
C GLU A 118 3.23 -11.42 22.69
N THR A 119 3.24 -12.44 21.85
CA THR A 119 4.22 -12.61 20.77
C THR A 119 3.53 -12.52 19.43
N TYR A 120 3.96 -11.57 18.61
CA TYR A 120 3.45 -11.39 17.24
C TYR A 120 4.59 -11.36 16.25
N VAL A 121 4.34 -11.90 15.06
CA VAL A 121 5.25 -11.82 13.93
C VAL A 121 4.47 -11.29 12.74
N THR A 122 4.80 -10.09 12.30
CA THR A 122 4.29 -9.51 11.06
C THR A 122 5.31 -9.74 9.96
N VAL A 123 4.88 -10.43 8.91
CA VAL A 123 5.69 -10.73 7.73
C VAL A 123 5.13 -9.96 6.54
N VAL A 124 5.98 -9.23 5.83
CA VAL A 124 5.62 -8.54 4.58
C VAL A 124 6.34 -9.19 3.42
N VAL A 125 5.58 -9.58 2.40
CA VAL A 125 6.09 -10.19 1.17
C VAL A 125 5.70 -9.35 -0.04
N ASP A 126 6.58 -9.30 -1.04
CA ASP A 126 6.30 -8.61 -2.30
C ASP A 126 5.61 -9.52 -3.33
N SER A 127 5.31 -8.94 -4.50
CA SER A 127 4.71 -9.65 -5.63
C SER A 127 5.52 -10.84 -6.16
N SER A 128 6.83 -10.90 -5.85
CA SER A 128 7.76 -11.95 -6.25
C SER A 128 8.04 -12.95 -5.12
N ASP A 129 7.21 -12.99 -4.08
CA ASP A 129 7.38 -13.83 -2.88
C ASP A 129 8.71 -13.58 -2.13
N ARG A 130 9.32 -12.41 -2.34
CA ARG A 130 10.51 -11.99 -1.59
C ARG A 130 10.07 -11.34 -0.28
N LEU A 131 10.83 -11.64 0.77
CA LEU A 131 10.62 -11.04 2.08
C LEU A 131 11.03 -9.57 2.02
N VAL A 132 10.10 -8.66 2.29
CA VAL A 132 10.34 -7.21 2.33
C VAL A 132 10.67 -6.77 3.75
N SER A 133 9.90 -7.27 4.72
CA SER A 133 10.07 -6.93 6.11
C SER A 133 9.58 -8.07 7.00
N LEU A 134 10.24 -8.25 8.13
CA LEU A 134 9.82 -9.16 9.18
C LEU A 134 9.99 -8.45 10.51
N GLN A 135 8.92 -8.40 11.28
CA GLN A 135 8.92 -7.76 12.57
C GLN A 135 8.33 -8.70 13.61
N LYS A 136 9.14 -9.07 14.59
CA LYS A 136 8.67 -9.75 15.81
C LYS A 136 8.42 -8.70 16.88
N LEU A 137 7.23 -8.70 17.45
CA LEU A 137 6.83 -7.83 18.56
C LEU A 137 6.57 -8.67 19.80
N GLY A 138 7.19 -8.25 20.92
CA GLY A 138 6.95 -8.82 22.23
C GLY A 138 7.40 -10.27 22.42
N GLY A 139 7.09 -10.78 23.61
CA GLY A 139 7.13 -12.19 23.99
C GLY A 139 8.49 -12.89 23.99
N ALA A 140 8.43 -14.22 24.18
CA ALA A 140 9.59 -15.08 24.38
C ALA A 140 10.40 -15.32 23.09
N VAL A 141 11.56 -15.95 23.22
CA VAL A 141 12.39 -16.34 22.06
C VAL A 141 11.62 -17.35 21.20
N THR A 142 11.47 -17.03 19.92
CA THR A 142 10.78 -17.89 18.94
C THR A 142 11.79 -18.70 18.17
N CYS A 143 11.47 -19.96 17.88
CA CYS A 143 12.34 -20.79 17.05
C CYS A 143 12.28 -20.36 15.57
N MET A 144 13.38 -20.57 14.85
CA MET A 144 13.46 -20.21 13.43
C MET A 144 12.52 -21.04 12.54
N ALA A 145 12.08 -22.22 12.99
CA ALA A 145 11.13 -23.06 12.25
C ALA A 145 9.75 -22.38 12.17
N THR A 146 9.22 -21.93 13.31
CA THR A 146 7.96 -21.18 13.41
C THR A 146 7.99 -19.92 12.54
N ILE A 147 9.12 -19.19 12.53
CA ILE A 147 9.27 -18.00 11.68
C ILE A 147 9.19 -18.35 10.19
N LYS A 148 9.85 -19.45 9.76
CA LYS A 148 9.78 -19.92 8.37
C LYS A 148 8.36 -20.34 7.99
N GLU A 149 7.63 -20.93 8.91
CA GLU A 149 6.23 -21.29 8.72
C GLU A 149 5.34 -20.05 8.57
N CYS A 150 5.53 -19.02 9.41
CA CYS A 150 4.86 -17.72 9.24
C CYS A 150 5.13 -17.11 7.86
N ILE A 151 6.38 -17.21 7.36
CA ILE A 151 6.74 -16.74 6.01
C ILE A 151 6.02 -17.56 4.94
N SER A 152 5.87 -18.87 5.12
CA SER A 152 5.13 -19.73 4.19
C SER A 152 3.65 -19.35 4.15
N LEU A 153 3.03 -19.16 5.32
CA LEU A 153 1.65 -18.72 5.46
C LEU A 153 1.42 -17.34 4.83
N ALA A 154 2.35 -16.39 5.04
CA ALA A 154 2.26 -15.07 4.43
C ALA A 154 2.28 -15.13 2.90
N LYS A 155 3.10 -16.00 2.30
CA LYS A 155 3.15 -16.21 0.84
C LYS A 155 1.85 -16.82 0.30
N GLU A 156 1.25 -17.74 1.04
CA GLU A 156 -0.03 -18.33 0.66
C GLU A 156 -1.15 -17.29 0.72
N ARG A 157 -1.30 -16.61 1.86
CA ARG A 157 -2.29 -15.53 2.06
C ARG A 157 -2.17 -14.43 1.01
N ARG A 158 -0.94 -14.07 0.63
CA ARG A 158 -0.66 -13.08 -0.43
C ARG A 158 -1.35 -13.45 -1.75
N ARG A 159 -1.36 -14.71 -2.15
CA ARG A 159 -1.97 -15.13 -3.43
C ARG A 159 -3.47 -14.87 -3.41
N SER A 160 -4.15 -15.31 -2.35
CA SER A 160 -5.59 -15.09 -2.18
C SER A 160 -5.95 -13.61 -2.08
N LEU A 161 -5.22 -12.83 -1.27
CA LEU A 161 -5.47 -11.38 -1.15
C LEU A 161 -5.23 -10.63 -2.45
N ARG A 162 -4.24 -11.05 -3.25
CA ARG A 162 -3.98 -10.44 -4.55
C ARG A 162 -5.14 -10.63 -5.52
N GLU A 163 -5.75 -11.81 -5.55
CA GLU A 163 -6.92 -12.08 -6.40
C GLU A 163 -8.09 -11.16 -6.01
N ILE A 164 -8.40 -11.10 -4.72
CA ILE A 164 -9.46 -10.23 -4.18
C ILE A 164 -9.19 -8.76 -4.51
N LEU A 165 -7.94 -8.29 -4.35
CA LEU A 165 -7.57 -6.93 -4.67
C LEU A 165 -7.77 -6.63 -6.16
N LEU A 166 -7.31 -7.52 -7.05
CA LEU A 166 -7.44 -7.34 -8.49
C LEU A 166 -8.91 -7.34 -8.94
N ASP A 167 -9.73 -8.22 -8.37
CA ASP A 167 -11.16 -8.28 -8.68
C ASP A 167 -11.89 -7.02 -8.17
N SER A 168 -11.51 -6.53 -6.99
CA SER A 168 -12.05 -5.27 -6.45
C SER A 168 -11.67 -4.06 -7.31
N ILE A 169 -10.43 -4.00 -7.80
CA ILE A 169 -9.98 -2.93 -8.71
C ILE A 169 -10.79 -2.94 -10.00
N LYS A 170 -11.00 -4.12 -10.60
CA LYS A 170 -11.81 -4.24 -11.83
C LYS A 170 -13.25 -3.80 -11.61
N ALA A 171 -13.87 -4.20 -10.50
CA ALA A 171 -15.24 -3.80 -10.18
C ALA A 171 -15.38 -2.27 -10.08
N MET A 172 -14.41 -1.58 -9.46
CA MET A 172 -14.42 -0.12 -9.35
C MET A 172 -14.22 0.60 -10.69
N GLU A 173 -13.51 0.00 -11.65
CA GLU A 173 -13.34 0.58 -12.98
C GLU A 173 -14.64 0.53 -13.81
N VAL A 174 -15.51 -0.44 -13.57
CA VAL A 174 -16.80 -0.58 -14.27
C VAL A 174 -17.79 0.50 -13.83
N ASP A 175 -17.87 0.77 -12.52
CA ASP A 175 -18.78 1.78 -11.93
C ASP A 175 -18.45 3.22 -12.34
N GLN A 176 -17.22 3.53 -12.79
CA GLN A 176 -16.85 4.86 -13.26
C GLN A 176 -17.28 5.16 -14.71
N THR A 177 -17.80 4.15 -15.42
CA THR A 177 -18.19 4.25 -16.83
C THR A 177 -19.71 4.34 -17.06
N GLU A 178 -20.52 4.24 -16.00
CA GLU A 178 -21.98 4.49 -16.00
C GLU A 178 -22.32 5.92 -15.56
#